data_AF-A0A6G0WDF5-F1
#
_entry.id   AF-A0A6G0WDF5-F1
#
_cell.length_a   1.000
_cell.length_b   1.000
_cell.length_c   1.000
_cell.angle_alpha   90.00
_cell.angle_beta   90.00
_cell.angle_gamma   90.00
#
_symmetry.space_group_name_H-M   'P 1'
#
loop_
_entity.id
_entity.type
_entity.pdbx_description
1 polymer ?
#
loop_
_entity_poly.entity_id
_entity_poly.type
_entity_poly.pdbx_seq_one_letter_code
_entity_poly.pdbx_strand_id
1 'polypeptide(L)'
;MSCRIARSVAKTWFSDPATYPIIGIMGVAGGVATFAGVRYLTLSPDVALNKKKRTNFDHRTNEECNAFRAHRISAATMQPNPITREAEYQAFKARNR
;
A
#
# COMPACT_ATOMS: atom_id res chain seq x y z
N MET A 1 -14.48 -12.00 34.47
CA MET A 1 -13.00 -12.02 34.54
C MET A 1 -12.32 -11.24 33.40
N SER A 2 -12.75 -11.39 32.14
CA SER A 2 -12.15 -10.71 30.96
C SER A 2 -11.97 -9.18 31.06
N CYS A 3 -12.95 -8.44 31.59
CA CYS A 3 -12.89 -6.97 31.70
C CYS A 3 -11.79 -6.45 32.67
N ARG A 4 -11.47 -7.20 33.74
CA ARG A 4 -10.36 -6.83 34.66
C ARG A 4 -8.99 -7.05 34.02
N ILE A 5 -8.86 -8.10 33.21
CA ILE A 5 -7.62 -8.43 32.49
C ILE A 5 -7.36 -7.40 31.38
N ALA A 6 -8.39 -7.02 30.62
CA ALA A 6 -8.26 -5.95 29.61
C ALA A 6 -7.87 -4.60 30.24
N ARG A 7 -8.44 -4.25 31.40
CA ARG A 7 -8.05 -3.06 32.16
C ARG A 7 -6.60 -3.11 32.66
N SER A 8 -6.11 -4.27 33.11
CA SER A 8 -4.72 -4.38 33.57
C SER A 8 -3.74 -4.25 32.41
N VAL A 9 -4.02 -4.87 31.25
CA VAL A 9 -3.17 -4.77 30.06
C VAL A 9 -3.14 -3.35 29.51
N ALA A 10 -4.29 -2.71 29.33
CA ALA A 10 -4.34 -1.32 28.86
C ALA A 10 -3.60 -0.38 29.83
N LYS A 11 -3.77 -0.57 31.14
CA LYS A 11 -3.04 0.20 32.14
C LYS A 11 -1.53 -0.02 32.02
N THR A 12 -1.04 -1.25 31.85
CA THR A 12 0.39 -1.53 31.69
C THR A 12 0.97 -0.86 30.43
N TRP A 13 0.27 -0.93 29.29
CA TRP A 13 0.73 -0.35 28.03
C TRP A 13 0.72 1.18 28.02
N PHE A 14 -0.24 1.82 28.70
CA PHE A 14 -0.36 3.28 28.72
C PHE A 14 0.28 3.95 29.94
N SER A 15 0.75 3.19 30.94
CA SER A 15 1.41 3.79 32.12
C SER A 15 2.91 4.01 31.95
N ASP A 16 3.57 3.28 31.03
CA ASP A 16 5.00 3.38 30.82
C ASP A 16 5.35 4.33 29.65
N PRO A 17 6.08 5.43 29.89
CA PRO A 17 6.55 6.34 28.86
C PRO A 17 7.36 5.67 27.74
N ALA A 18 8.09 4.58 28.05
CA ALA A 18 8.88 3.85 27.05
C ALA A 18 8.01 3.08 26.04
N THR A 19 6.71 2.93 26.31
CA THR A 19 5.78 2.19 25.45
C THR A 19 5.17 3.07 24.34
N TYR A 20 5.14 4.40 24.49
CA TYR A 20 4.59 5.31 23.46
C TYR A 20 5.30 5.22 22.10
N PRO A 21 6.64 5.14 22.00
CA PRO A 21 7.31 4.91 20.73
C PRO A 21 6.86 3.63 20.03
N ILE A 22 6.65 2.54 20.79
CA ILE A 22 6.18 1.24 20.25
C ILE A 22 4.75 1.38 19.72
N ILE A 23 3.86 2.02 20.47
CA ILE A 23 2.48 2.32 20.03
C ILE A 23 2.50 3.17 18.75
N GLY A 24 3.40 4.15 18.66
CA GLY A 24 3.59 4.96 17.46
C GLY A 24 3.95 4.11 16.24
N ILE A 25 4.95 3.21 16.38
CA ILE A 25 5.37 2.30 15.30
C ILE A 25 4.21 1.38 14.88
N MET A 26 3.50 0.80 15.85
CA MET A 26 2.34 -0.06 15.58
C MET A 26 1.23 0.72 14.84
N GLY A 27 0.97 1.95 15.25
CA GLY A 27 -0.01 2.83 14.60
C GLY A 27 0.37 3.14 13.16
N VAL A 28 1.63 3.50 12.91
CA VAL A 28 2.14 3.77 11.55
C VAL A 28 2.06 2.51 10.69
N ALA A 29 2.53 1.37 11.20
CA ALA A 29 2.48 0.10 10.48
C ALA A 29 1.06 -0.31 10.12
N GLY A 30 0.13 -0.23 11.08
CA GLY A 30 -1.29 -0.49 10.86
C GLY A 30 -1.89 0.46 9.82
N GLY A 31 -1.62 1.76 9.95
CA GLY A 31 -2.10 2.78 9.01
C GLY A 31 -1.63 2.52 7.58
N VAL A 32 -0.35 2.21 7.38
CA VAL A 32 0.22 1.89 6.07
C VAL A 32 -0.39 0.61 5.50
N ALA A 33 -0.55 -0.44 6.30
CA ALA A 33 -1.16 -1.69 5.87
C ALA A 33 -2.61 -1.50 5.42
N THR A 34 -3.43 -0.78 6.21
CA THR A 34 -4.81 -0.47 5.87
C THR A 34 -4.88 0.40 4.61
N PHE A 35 -4.06 1.44 4.52
CA PHE A 35 -4.01 2.31 3.35
C PHE A 35 -3.65 1.52 2.08
N ALA A 36 -2.64 0.67 2.14
CA ALA A 36 -2.23 -0.17 1.01
C ALA A 36 -3.34 -1.14 0.58
N GLY A 37 -4.02 -1.77 1.55
CA GLY A 37 -5.17 -2.65 1.29
C GLY A 37 -6.33 -1.91 0.63
N VAL A 38 -6.74 -0.75 1.17
CA VAL A 38 -7.81 0.07 0.60
C VAL A 38 -7.44 0.55 -0.80
N ARG A 39 -6.22 1.06 -1.01
CA ARG A 39 -5.70 1.44 -2.33
C ARG A 39 -5.81 0.28 -3.31
N TYR A 40 -5.39 -0.92 -2.92
CA TYR A 40 -5.41 -2.09 -3.79
C TYR A 40 -6.83 -2.50 -4.15
N LEU A 41 -7.75 -2.54 -3.19
CA LEU A 41 -9.14 -2.93 -3.43
C LEU A 41 -9.91 -1.90 -4.27
N THR A 42 -9.60 -0.61 -4.13
CA THR A 42 -10.34 0.48 -4.81
C THR A 42 -9.81 0.79 -6.21
N LEU A 43 -8.49 0.70 -6.42
CA LEU A 43 -7.85 1.08 -7.67
C LEU A 43 -7.44 -0.13 -8.53
N SER A 44 -7.54 -1.36 -8.02
CA SER A 44 -7.21 -2.54 -8.83
C SER A 44 -8.19 -2.67 -10.00
N PRO A 45 -7.67 -2.90 -11.22
CA PRO A 45 -8.51 -3.12 -12.39
C PRO A 45 -9.37 -4.39 -12.28
N ASP A 46 -9.00 -5.32 -11.39
CA ASP A 46 -9.67 -6.61 -11.25
C ASP A 46 -10.84 -6.58 -10.23
N VAL A 47 -10.96 -5.51 -9.44
CA VAL A 47 -12.00 -5.39 -8.41
C VAL A 47 -13.13 -4.49 -8.91
N ALA A 48 -14.35 -5.05 -8.99
CA ALA A 48 -15.54 -4.34 -9.46
C ALA A 48 -16.39 -3.77 -8.32
N LEU A 49 -15.83 -2.87 -7.50
CA LEU A 49 -16.60 -2.18 -6.45
C LEU A 49 -17.62 -1.19 -7.01
N ASN A 50 -17.25 -0.46 -8.07
CA ASN A 50 -18.12 0.52 -8.73
C ASN A 50 -19.20 -0.17 -9.57
N LYS A 51 -20.46 0.23 -9.38
CA LYS A 51 -21.61 -0.30 -10.15
C LYS A 51 -21.43 -0.14 -11.67
N LYS A 52 -20.84 0.99 -12.11
CA LYS A 52 -20.58 1.25 -13.54
C LYS A 52 -19.63 0.23 -14.18
N LYS A 53 -18.71 -0.32 -13.39
CA LYS A 53 -17.71 -1.29 -13.85
C LYS A 53 -18.30 -2.70 -13.99
N ARG A 54 -19.31 -3.03 -13.18
CA ARG A 54 -19.99 -4.35 -13.19
C ARG A 54 -20.85 -4.58 -14.42
N THR A 55 -21.28 -3.51 -15.08
CA THR A 55 -22.15 -3.56 -16.26
C THR A 55 -21.38 -3.60 -17.57
N ASN A 56 -20.08 -3.33 -17.55
CA ASN A 56 -19.23 -3.37 -18.74
C ASN A 56 -18.80 -4.81 -19.01
N PHE A 57 -18.75 -5.20 -20.28
CA PHE A 57 -18.23 -6.51 -20.69
C PHE A 57 -16.70 -6.58 -20.53
N ASP A 58 -16.01 -5.47 -20.78
CA ASP A 58 -14.59 -5.33 -20.52
C ASP A 58 -14.36 -4.69 -19.14
N HIS A 59 -13.85 -5.49 -18.21
CA HIS A 59 -13.56 -5.05 -16.85
C HIS A 59 -12.21 -4.31 -16.75
N ARG A 60 -11.35 -4.35 -17.78
CA ARG A 60 -9.97 -3.85 -17.71
C ARG A 60 -9.72 -2.80 -18.79
N THR A 61 -10.02 -1.55 -18.49
CA THR A 61 -9.61 -0.46 -19.37
C THR A 61 -8.09 -0.26 -19.30
N ASN A 62 -7.47 0.03 -20.45
CA ASN A 62 -6.02 0.27 -20.53
C ASN A 62 -5.59 1.45 -19.64
N GLU A 63 -6.42 2.47 -19.54
CA GLU A 63 -6.18 3.65 -18.70
C GLU A 63 -6.13 3.31 -17.21
N GLU A 64 -7.11 2.55 -16.69
CA GLU A 64 -7.12 2.11 -15.30
C GLU A 64 -5.92 1.20 -14.98
N CYS A 65 -5.59 0.29 -15.91
CA CYS A 65 -4.45 -0.61 -15.75
C CYS A 65 -3.12 0.15 -15.73
N ASN A 66 -2.99 1.18 -16.57
CA ASN A 66 -1.79 2.02 -16.61
C ASN A 66 -1.68 2.87 -15.34
N ALA A 67 -2.78 3.51 -14.90
CA ALA A 67 -2.82 4.30 -13.67
C ALA A 67 -2.49 3.45 -12.43
N PHE A 68 -3.00 2.23 -12.35
CA PHE A 68 -2.69 1.31 -11.25
C PHE A 68 -1.19 0.94 -11.22
N ARG A 69 -0.56 0.78 -12.38
CA ARG A 69 0.85 0.36 -12.53
C ARG A 69 1.84 1.52 -12.67
N ALA A 70 1.37 2.78 -12.74
CA ALA A 70 2.19 3.95 -13.02
C ALA A 70 3.41 4.07 -12.10
N HIS A 71 3.24 3.76 -10.80
CA HIS A 71 4.33 3.89 -9.83
C HIS A 71 5.19 2.63 -9.70
N ARG A 72 4.86 1.52 -10.38
CA ARG A 72 5.54 0.22 -10.20
C ARG A 72 7.03 0.30 -10.53
N ILE A 73 7.37 0.91 -11.66
CA ILE A 73 8.77 1.01 -12.12
C ILE A 73 9.56 1.97 -11.22
N SER A 74 8.94 3.08 -10.82
CA SER A 74 9.56 4.04 -9.91
C SER A 74 9.82 3.43 -8.53
N ALA A 75 8.86 2.66 -7.98
CA ALA A 75 9.01 1.98 -6.70
C ALA A 75 10.08 0.87 -6.76
N ALA A 76 10.10 0.07 -7.82
CA ALA A 76 11.09 -1.00 -8.00
C ALA A 76 12.52 -0.49 -8.24
N THR A 77 12.69 0.77 -8.64
CA THR A 77 14.01 1.38 -8.91
C THR A 77 14.35 2.54 -8.01
N MET A 78 13.83 2.52 -6.78
CA MET A 78 14.19 3.51 -5.78
C MET A 78 15.67 3.42 -5.39
N GLN A 79 16.26 2.22 -5.45
CA GLN A 79 17.70 2.01 -5.29
C GLN A 79 18.36 1.69 -6.64
N PRO A 80 19.51 2.32 -6.96
CA PRO A 80 20.21 2.03 -8.21
C PRO A 80 20.91 0.68 -8.16
N ASN A 81 20.59 -0.18 -9.14
CA ASN A 81 21.22 -1.46 -9.40
C ASN A 81 22.06 -1.39 -10.70
N PRO A 82 23.01 -2.31 -10.95
CA PRO A 82 23.79 -2.34 -12.20
C PRO A 82 22.92 -2.26 -13.45
N ILE A 83 21.84 -3.04 -13.50
CA ILE A 83 20.84 -3.04 -14.60
C ILE A 83 20.20 -1.65 -14.79
N THR A 84 19.92 -0.95 -13.69
CA THR A 84 19.27 0.37 -13.79
C THR A 84 20.20 1.46 -14.32
N ARG A 85 21.51 1.24 -14.35
CA ARG A 85 22.49 2.19 -14.88
C ARG A 85 22.68 2.06 -16.39
N GLU A 86 22.23 0.98 -16.98
CA GLU A 86 22.35 0.72 -18.41
C GLU A 86 21.48 1.68 -19.23
N ALA A 87 21.98 2.08 -20.39
CA ALA A 87 21.28 3.00 -21.29
C ALA A 87 19.94 2.42 -21.80
N GLU A 88 19.89 1.12 -22.04
CA GLU A 88 18.67 0.42 -22.47
C GLU A 88 17.57 0.49 -21.42
N TYR A 89 17.94 0.31 -20.15
CA TYR A 89 17.00 0.43 -19.04
C TYR A 89 16.46 1.86 -18.90
N GLN A 90 17.32 2.87 -19.07
CA GLN A 90 16.89 4.26 -19.01
C GLN A 90 15.93 4.61 -20.16
N ALA A 91 16.18 4.12 -21.37
CA ALA A 91 15.25 4.24 -22.49
C ALA A 91 13.91 3.53 -22.22
N PHE A 92 13.95 2.33 -21.63
CA PHE A 92 12.75 1.62 -21.18
C PHE A 92 11.97 2.42 -20.12
N LYS A 93 12.64 2.99 -19.12
CA LYS A 93 12.02 3.78 -18.07
C LYS A 93 11.41 5.07 -18.61
N ALA A 94 12.00 5.70 -19.61
CA ALA A 94 11.45 6.89 -20.26
C ALA A 94 10.16 6.58 -21.05
N ARG A 95 10.08 5.41 -21.69
CA ARG A 95 8.89 4.97 -22.44
C ARG A 95 7.71 4.55 -21.56
N ASN A 96 7.98 4.06 -20.35
CA ASN A 96 6.98 3.49 -19.44
C ASN A 96 6.77 4.34 -18.17
N ARG A 97 7.05 5.63 -18.26
CA ARG A 97 6.90 6.58 -17.15
C ARG A 97 5.48 7.10 -17.02
#